data_AF-A0A1G2UQ12-F1
#
_entry.id   AF-A0A1G2UQ12-F1
#
_cell.length_a   1.000
_cell.length_b   1.000
_cell.length_c   1.000
_cell.angle_alpha   90.00
_cell.angle_beta   90.00
_cell.angle_gamma   90.00
#
_symmetry.space_group_name_H-M   'P 1'
#
loop_
_entity.id
_entity.type
_entity.pdbx_description
1 polymer ?
#
loop_
_entity_poly.entity_id
_entity_poly.type
_entity_poly.pdbx_seq_one_letter_code
_entity_poly.pdbx_strand_id
1 'polypeptide(L)'
;MLFNYKALDNIGKSTSGSIEAVSLDVAIGSLQRRGLIIADIESAEKEPWFKKLSFGFGSGVPHKDVVMLSRQMATLFEAQISALRIFTLLSTDIENKTLEKSMGQIVVDLQGGSTISKALGKHPAIFSDFYVNMVKSGEETGKLNETFNYLADYLDRQYEVVSRARNALIYPSFVITVFVAVMVLMFTVIIPKISLIIQESGQAIPLYTQIVFSVSEFFVSYSVALVVALVIFGFVFFKYIRTREGKRALARFKLDIPYIGNLYRKLYLSIITDNMNTMILSGISMMKVIEVTAAVVGNEVYKDILNESLVAVRGGSSLSQSLAQYEEIPNILTQMIKVGEESGELGPILGTMAHFYQKEVITAVDTLVSLIEPVMIVILGLGVGVLLASVLIPIYDVANSAGL
;
A
#
# COMPACT_ATOMS: atom_id res chain seq x y z
N MET A 1 2.81 -5.11 -33.77
CA MET A 1 3.05 -6.46 -33.18
C MET A 1 3.17 -7.44 -34.33
N LEU A 2 4.14 -8.35 -34.26
CA LEU A 2 4.36 -9.36 -35.29
C LEU A 2 3.60 -10.65 -34.95
N PHE A 3 2.79 -11.16 -35.87
CA PHE A 3 2.05 -12.41 -35.74
C PHE A 3 2.51 -13.40 -36.78
N ASN A 4 2.77 -14.64 -36.37
CA ASN A 4 3.01 -15.76 -37.29
C ASN A 4 1.70 -16.49 -37.53
N TYR A 5 1.39 -16.80 -38.79
CA TYR A 5 0.17 -17.49 -39.14
C TYR A 5 0.45 -18.71 -40.02
N LYS A 6 -0.43 -19.70 -39.92
CA LYS A 6 -0.64 -20.77 -40.89
C LYS A 6 -2.04 -20.62 -41.43
N ALA A 7 -2.15 -20.51 -42.74
CA ALA A 7 -3.42 -20.41 -43.43
C ALA A 7 -3.46 -21.34 -44.63
N LEU A 8 -4.65 -21.54 -45.18
CA LEU A 8 -4.89 -22.27 -46.42
C LEU A 8 -5.29 -21.25 -47.48
N ASP A 9 -4.66 -21.33 -48.63
CA ASP A 9 -5.09 -20.58 -49.82
C ASP A 9 -6.37 -21.22 -50.40
N ASN A 10 -7.05 -20.53 -51.31
CA ASN A 10 -8.33 -20.96 -51.91
C ASN A 10 -8.25 -22.29 -52.67
N ILE A 11 -7.03 -22.79 -52.94
CA ILE A 11 -6.75 -24.07 -53.61
C ILE A 11 -6.41 -25.18 -52.58
N GLY A 12 -6.56 -24.90 -51.27
CA GLY A 12 -6.28 -25.85 -50.18
C GLY A 12 -4.80 -26.06 -49.88
N LYS A 13 -3.91 -25.23 -50.46
CA LYS A 13 -2.46 -25.28 -50.20
C LYS A 13 -2.14 -24.51 -48.91
N SER A 14 -1.45 -25.18 -47.98
CA SER A 14 -1.02 -24.54 -46.73
C SER A 14 0.09 -23.51 -47.02
N THR A 15 -0.10 -22.30 -46.52
CA THR A 15 0.84 -21.19 -46.56
C THR A 15 1.10 -20.69 -45.15
N SER A 16 2.36 -20.36 -44.85
CA SER A 16 2.76 -19.83 -43.56
C SER A 16 3.56 -18.55 -43.77
N GLY A 17 3.34 -17.56 -42.91
CA GLY A 17 4.06 -16.30 -42.98
C GLY A 17 3.91 -15.50 -41.70
N SER A 18 4.41 -14.27 -41.73
CA SER A 18 4.21 -13.31 -40.66
C SER A 18 3.43 -12.10 -41.18
N ILE A 19 2.66 -11.48 -40.29
CA ILE A 19 1.94 -10.24 -40.55
C ILE A 19 2.12 -9.31 -39.37
N GLU A 20 2.42 -8.05 -39.67
CA GLU A 20 2.49 -7.01 -38.65
C GLU A 20 1.12 -6.32 -38.53
N ALA A 21 0.59 -6.28 -37.31
CA ALA A 21 -0.69 -5.65 -37.01
C ALA A 21 -0.70 -5.03 -35.61
N VAL A 22 -1.65 -4.12 -35.38
CA VAL A 22 -1.85 -3.45 -34.08
C VAL A 22 -2.63 -4.31 -33.08
N SER A 23 -3.37 -5.32 -33.55
CA SER A 23 -4.07 -6.31 -32.72
C SER A 23 -4.29 -7.62 -33.49
N LEU A 24 -4.61 -8.70 -32.77
CA LEU A 24 -4.92 -10.01 -33.35
C LEU A 24 -6.12 -9.94 -34.32
N ASP A 25 -7.17 -9.20 -33.96
CA ASP A 25 -8.37 -9.05 -34.80
C ASP A 25 -8.05 -8.32 -36.12
N VAL A 26 -7.16 -7.33 -36.07
CA VAL A 26 -6.69 -6.60 -37.28
C VAL A 26 -5.81 -7.51 -38.16
N ALA A 27 -5.02 -8.40 -37.55
CA ALA A 27 -4.25 -9.40 -38.28
C ALA A 27 -5.18 -10.41 -38.98
N ILE A 28 -6.18 -10.95 -38.26
CA ILE A 28 -7.16 -11.89 -38.80
C ILE A 28 -7.94 -11.27 -39.96
N GLY A 29 -8.49 -10.08 -39.77
CA GLY A 29 -9.25 -9.40 -40.82
C GLY A 29 -8.40 -9.09 -42.06
N SER A 30 -7.10 -8.81 -41.89
CA SER A 30 -6.20 -8.56 -43.01
C SER A 30 -5.84 -9.83 -43.78
N LEU A 31 -5.70 -10.98 -43.10
CA LEU A 31 -5.45 -12.27 -43.74
C LEU A 31 -6.68 -12.80 -44.47
N GLN A 32 -7.88 -12.65 -43.88
CA GLN A 32 -9.14 -13.02 -44.53
C GLN A 32 -9.41 -12.17 -45.79
N ARG A 33 -9.10 -10.86 -45.76
CA ARG A 33 -9.17 -9.99 -46.96
C ARG A 33 -8.23 -10.43 -48.08
N ARG A 34 -7.15 -11.14 -47.77
CA ARG A 34 -6.23 -11.72 -48.75
C ARG A 34 -6.71 -13.08 -49.29
N GLY A 35 -7.92 -13.50 -48.93
CA GLY A 35 -8.49 -14.79 -49.35
C GLY A 35 -7.89 -16.00 -48.65
N LEU A 36 -7.21 -15.80 -47.50
CA LEU A 36 -6.58 -16.87 -46.75
C LEU A 36 -7.50 -17.36 -45.62
N ILE A 37 -7.70 -18.67 -45.54
CA ILE A 37 -8.43 -19.32 -44.44
C ILE A 37 -7.45 -19.64 -43.33
N ILE A 38 -7.54 -18.92 -42.22
CA ILE A 38 -6.59 -19.01 -41.11
C ILE A 38 -6.81 -20.33 -40.36
N ALA A 39 -5.79 -21.18 -40.33
CA ALA A 39 -5.79 -22.42 -39.55
C ALA A 39 -5.21 -22.19 -38.15
N ASP A 40 -4.22 -21.31 -38.04
CA ASP A 40 -3.56 -20.96 -36.77
C ASP A 40 -2.90 -19.57 -36.88
N ILE A 41 -2.95 -18.78 -35.82
CA ILE A 41 -2.29 -17.47 -35.74
C ILE A 41 -1.82 -17.20 -34.31
N GLU A 42 -0.52 -17.01 -34.14
CA GLU A 42 0.13 -16.80 -32.84
C GLU A 42 1.01 -15.55 -32.88
N SER A 43 1.15 -14.89 -31.73
CA SER A 43 2.12 -13.79 -31.60
C SER A 43 3.55 -14.33 -31.78
N ALA A 44 4.31 -13.72 -32.69
CA ALA A 44 5.71 -14.09 -32.94
C ALA A 44 6.61 -13.75 -31.75
N GLU A 45 6.19 -12.78 -30.91
CA GLU A 45 6.82 -12.50 -29.63
C GLU A 45 6.33 -13.51 -28.59
N LYS A 46 7.13 -14.56 -28.34
CA LYS A 46 6.97 -15.41 -27.16
C LYS A 46 7.25 -14.55 -25.92
N GLU A 47 6.21 -14.14 -25.20
CA GLU A 47 6.41 -13.53 -23.89
C GLU A 47 7.15 -14.53 -22.97
N PRO A 48 8.23 -14.11 -22.27
CA PRO A 48 8.97 -14.99 -21.38
C PRO A 48 8.06 -15.57 -20.30
N TRP A 49 8.16 -16.88 -20.06
CA TRP A 49 7.37 -17.61 -19.06
C TRP A 49 7.41 -17.00 -17.64
N PHE A 50 8.46 -16.24 -17.32
CA PHE A 50 8.59 -15.49 -16.07
C PHE A 50 7.56 -14.35 -15.89
N LYS A 51 6.97 -13.81 -16.96
CA LYS A 51 5.91 -12.78 -16.86
C LYS A 51 4.55 -13.36 -16.47
N LYS A 52 4.28 -14.64 -16.74
CA LYS A 52 3.12 -15.36 -16.19
C LYS A 52 3.24 -15.62 -14.68
N LEU A 53 4.43 -15.45 -14.12
CA LEU A 53 4.68 -15.44 -12.67
C LEU A 53 4.68 -14.01 -12.10
N SER A 54 3.96 -13.08 -12.72
CA SER A 54 3.60 -11.81 -12.07
C SER A 54 2.60 -12.11 -10.96
N PHE A 55 3.14 -12.54 -9.83
CA PHE A 55 2.50 -12.44 -8.53
C PHE A 55 1.93 -11.02 -8.43
N GLY A 56 0.59 -10.87 -8.46
CA GLY A 56 -0.06 -9.56 -8.53
C GLY A 56 0.41 -8.63 -7.41
N PHE A 57 1.40 -7.81 -7.73
CA PHE A 57 2.04 -6.84 -6.84
C PHE A 57 1.86 -5.46 -7.47
N GLY A 58 0.76 -4.81 -7.11
CA GLY A 58 0.47 -3.42 -7.47
C GLY A 58 0.17 -3.17 -8.94
N SER A 59 -0.37 -1.98 -9.23
CA SER A 59 -0.52 -1.46 -10.60
C SER A 59 0.81 -1.11 -11.26
N GLY A 60 1.92 -1.11 -10.51
CA GLY A 60 3.18 -0.52 -10.98
C GLY A 60 3.12 1.01 -11.15
N VAL A 61 2.03 1.64 -10.70
CA VAL A 61 1.84 3.10 -10.75
C VAL A 61 2.15 3.68 -9.37
N PRO A 62 3.15 4.56 -9.26
CA PRO A 62 3.41 5.31 -8.03
C PRO A 62 2.18 6.11 -7.58
N HIS A 63 1.92 6.13 -6.27
CA HIS A 63 0.80 6.91 -5.71
C HIS A 63 0.89 8.40 -6.07
N LYS A 64 2.12 8.94 -6.12
CA LYS A 64 2.41 10.32 -6.54
C LYS A 64 1.86 10.64 -7.93
N ASP A 65 1.92 9.71 -8.87
CA ASP A 65 1.46 9.93 -10.25
C ASP A 65 -0.06 10.05 -10.29
N VAL A 66 -0.78 9.26 -9.47
CA VAL A 66 -2.24 9.34 -9.33
C VAL A 66 -2.66 10.67 -8.69
N VAL A 67 -1.89 11.14 -7.70
CA VAL A 67 -2.08 12.44 -7.04
C VAL A 67 -1.92 13.58 -8.05
N MET A 68 -0.80 13.59 -8.80
CA MET A 68 -0.54 14.60 -9.84
C MET A 68 -1.59 14.59 -10.94
N LEU A 69 -1.96 13.40 -11.44
CA LEU A 69 -3.01 13.23 -12.43
C LEU A 69 -4.34 13.82 -11.94
N SER A 70 -4.71 13.54 -10.68
CA SER A 70 -5.96 14.02 -10.10
C SER A 70 -5.97 15.54 -9.92
N ARG A 71 -4.82 16.13 -9.54
CA ARG A 71 -4.65 17.59 -9.47
C ARG A 71 -4.77 18.23 -10.85
N GLN A 72 -4.14 17.66 -11.88
CA GLN A 72 -4.27 18.15 -13.26
C GLN A 72 -5.72 18.03 -13.77
N MET A 73 -6.40 16.90 -13.49
CA MET A 73 -7.82 16.75 -13.81
C MET A 73 -8.66 17.83 -13.15
N ALA A 74 -8.47 18.07 -11.85
CA ALA A 74 -9.18 19.10 -11.10
C ALA A 74 -9.03 20.49 -11.76
N THR A 75 -7.81 20.91 -12.06
CA THR A 75 -7.53 22.20 -12.71
C THR A 75 -8.20 22.30 -14.09
N LEU A 76 -8.19 21.23 -14.89
CA LEU A 76 -8.78 21.26 -16.22
C LEU A 76 -10.32 21.22 -16.18
N PHE A 77 -10.91 20.52 -15.21
CA PHE A 77 -12.36 20.54 -14.98
C PHE A 77 -12.83 21.89 -14.45
N GLU A 78 -12.03 22.56 -13.60
CA GLU A 78 -12.28 23.91 -13.15
C GLU A 78 -12.25 24.93 -14.30
N ALA A 79 -11.36 24.72 -15.27
CA ALA A 79 -11.32 25.45 -16.53
C ALA A 79 -12.46 25.10 -17.51
N GLN A 80 -13.43 24.27 -17.08
CA GLN A 80 -14.60 23.85 -17.86
C GLN A 80 -14.27 23.16 -19.19
N ILE A 81 -13.12 22.49 -19.26
CA ILE A 81 -12.74 21.71 -20.44
C ILE A 81 -13.60 20.44 -20.47
N SER A 82 -14.03 20.01 -21.67
CA SER A 82 -14.82 18.79 -21.80
C SER A 82 -14.06 17.56 -21.32
N ALA A 83 -14.74 16.64 -20.61
CA ALA A 83 -14.12 15.46 -20.02
C ALA A 83 -13.26 14.68 -21.04
N LEU A 84 -13.80 14.37 -22.23
CA LEU A 84 -13.05 13.66 -23.26
C LEU A 84 -11.74 14.37 -23.63
N ARG A 85 -11.75 15.71 -23.73
CA ARG A 85 -10.55 16.48 -24.02
C ARG A 85 -9.55 16.42 -22.87
N ILE A 86 -10.00 16.51 -21.62
CA ILE A 86 -9.16 16.38 -20.43
C ILE A 86 -8.43 15.04 -20.44
N PHE A 87 -9.18 13.93 -20.53
CA PHE A 87 -8.59 12.58 -20.52
C PHE A 87 -7.64 12.37 -21.70
N THR A 88 -7.96 12.92 -22.88
CA THR A 88 -7.07 12.84 -24.06
C THR A 88 -5.75 13.58 -23.82
N LEU A 89 -5.81 14.82 -23.33
CA LEU A 89 -4.61 15.62 -23.05
C LEU A 89 -3.71 14.96 -22.00
N LEU A 90 -4.31 14.46 -20.92
CA LEU A 90 -3.56 13.81 -19.85
C LEU A 90 -3.00 12.46 -20.29
N SER A 91 -3.69 11.72 -21.17
CA SER A 91 -3.18 10.44 -21.67
C SER A 91 -1.85 10.56 -22.43
N THR A 92 -1.55 11.73 -22.99
CA THR A 92 -0.34 11.98 -23.78
C THR A 92 0.84 12.52 -22.96
N ASP A 93 0.60 12.95 -21.71
CA ASP A 93 1.59 13.61 -20.85
C ASP A 93 1.85 12.80 -19.56
N ILE A 94 2.12 11.51 -19.72
CA ILE A 94 2.36 10.56 -18.62
C ILE A 94 3.68 9.82 -18.83
N GLU A 95 4.59 9.90 -17.86
CA GLU A 95 5.87 9.18 -17.91
C GLU A 95 5.70 7.68 -17.62
N ASN A 96 4.75 7.29 -16.77
CA ASN A 96 4.53 5.91 -16.39
C ASN A 96 3.72 5.15 -17.46
N LYS A 97 4.37 4.21 -18.16
CA LYS A 97 3.76 3.41 -19.24
C LYS A 97 2.48 2.67 -18.85
N THR A 98 2.35 2.21 -17.59
CA THR A 98 1.14 1.50 -17.14
C THR A 98 -0.02 2.47 -16.96
N LEU A 99 0.25 3.66 -16.43
CA LEU A 99 -0.74 4.72 -16.29
C LEU A 99 -1.13 5.28 -17.66
N GLU A 100 -0.17 5.53 -18.55
CA GLU A 100 -0.39 5.97 -19.93
C GLU A 100 -1.33 5.01 -20.67
N LYS A 101 -1.03 3.70 -20.66
CA LYS A 101 -1.86 2.67 -21.27
C LYS A 101 -3.28 2.65 -20.70
N SER A 102 -3.41 2.79 -19.38
CA SER A 102 -4.71 2.78 -18.70
C SER A 102 -5.53 4.03 -19.07
N MET A 103 -4.89 5.19 -19.12
CA MET A 103 -5.52 6.45 -19.55
C MET A 103 -5.93 6.41 -21.01
N GLY A 104 -5.12 5.82 -21.90
CA GLY A 104 -5.50 5.60 -23.30
C GLY A 104 -6.74 4.71 -23.43
N GLN A 105 -6.85 3.65 -22.63
CA GLN A 105 -8.05 2.80 -22.62
C GLN A 105 -9.29 3.55 -22.11
N ILE A 106 -9.13 4.40 -21.08
CA ILE A 106 -10.21 5.27 -20.58
C ILE A 106 -10.67 6.23 -21.69
N VAL A 107 -9.76 6.83 -22.45
CA VAL A 107 -10.12 7.71 -23.58
C VAL A 107 -10.94 6.95 -24.62
N VAL A 108 -10.54 5.74 -24.99
CA VAL A 108 -11.29 4.88 -25.93
C VAL A 108 -12.70 4.56 -25.40
N ASP A 109 -12.81 4.24 -24.11
CA ASP A 109 -14.10 3.94 -23.48
C ASP A 109 -15.04 5.17 -23.46
N LEU A 110 -14.48 6.36 -23.17
CA LEU A 110 -15.24 7.61 -23.20
C LEU A 110 -15.70 7.97 -24.62
N GLN A 111 -14.84 7.77 -25.63
CA GLN A 111 -15.22 7.94 -27.04
C GLN A 111 -16.33 6.96 -27.45
N GLY A 112 -16.33 5.75 -26.87
CA GLY A 112 -17.37 4.74 -27.03
C GLY A 112 -18.65 5.01 -26.22
N GLY A 113 -18.74 6.14 -25.50
CA GLY A 113 -19.93 6.53 -24.75
C GLY A 113 -20.04 5.94 -23.34
N SER A 114 -18.97 5.35 -22.79
CA SER A 114 -18.94 4.96 -21.38
C SER A 114 -18.95 6.19 -20.47
N THR A 115 -19.56 6.08 -19.29
CA THR A 115 -19.36 7.08 -18.22
C THR A 115 -17.92 7.03 -17.72
N ILE A 116 -17.44 8.14 -17.17
CA ILE A 116 -16.12 8.30 -16.57
C ILE A 116 -15.94 7.30 -15.43
N SER A 117 -16.90 7.22 -14.51
CA SER A 117 -16.86 6.25 -13.40
C SER A 117 -16.73 4.81 -13.87
N LYS A 118 -17.46 4.42 -14.92
CA LYS A 118 -17.39 3.06 -15.48
C LYS A 118 -16.06 2.78 -16.17
N ALA A 119 -15.50 3.77 -16.86
CA ALA A 119 -14.18 3.65 -17.48
C ALA A 119 -13.07 3.52 -16.42
N LEU A 120 -13.06 4.41 -15.41
CA LEU A 120 -12.11 4.35 -14.29
C LEU A 120 -12.22 3.03 -13.50
N GLY A 121 -13.44 2.54 -13.30
CA GLY A 121 -13.71 1.28 -12.57
C GLY A 121 -13.12 0.02 -13.22
N LYS A 122 -12.73 0.06 -14.50
CA LYS A 122 -12.00 -1.03 -15.15
C LYS A 122 -10.52 -1.12 -14.71
N HIS A 123 -10.03 -0.12 -13.98
CA HIS A 123 -8.64 -0.02 -13.52
C HIS A 123 -8.53 0.05 -11.99
N PRO A 124 -9.03 -0.96 -11.24
CA PRO A 124 -9.08 -0.95 -9.77
C PRO A 124 -7.71 -0.94 -9.08
N ALA A 125 -6.65 -1.25 -9.82
CA ALA A 125 -5.28 -1.18 -9.30
C ALA A 125 -4.73 0.26 -9.28
N ILE A 126 -5.34 1.19 -10.01
CA ILE A 126 -4.95 2.61 -10.10
C ILE A 126 -5.98 3.48 -9.37
N PHE A 127 -7.26 3.29 -9.68
CA PHE A 127 -8.35 4.05 -9.08
C PHE A 127 -9.06 3.19 -8.04
N SER A 128 -9.10 3.68 -6.80
CA SER A 128 -9.79 2.99 -5.72
C SER A 128 -11.31 3.05 -5.89
N ASP A 129 -12.03 2.16 -5.22
CA ASP A 129 -13.51 2.20 -5.18
C ASP A 129 -14.03 3.55 -4.69
N PHE A 130 -13.31 4.20 -3.77
CA PHE A 130 -13.61 5.56 -3.32
C PHE A 130 -13.63 6.55 -4.49
N TYR A 131 -12.54 6.56 -5.25
CA TYR A 131 -12.31 7.46 -6.37
C TYR A 131 -13.42 7.28 -7.41
N VAL A 132 -13.71 6.02 -7.77
CA VAL A 132 -14.72 5.67 -8.76
C VAL A 132 -16.12 6.09 -8.31
N ASN A 133 -16.48 5.83 -7.04
CA ASN A 133 -17.79 6.20 -6.51
C ASN A 133 -17.96 7.72 -6.37
N MET A 134 -16.91 8.45 -6.01
CA MET A 134 -16.93 9.92 -5.99
C MET A 134 -17.17 10.48 -7.38
N VAL A 135 -16.40 10.01 -8.38
CA VAL A 135 -16.62 10.41 -9.78
C VAL A 135 -18.04 10.08 -10.23
N LYS A 136 -18.56 8.89 -9.90
CA LYS A 136 -19.93 8.50 -10.23
C LYS A 136 -20.95 9.50 -9.67
N SER A 137 -20.81 9.88 -8.39
CA SER A 137 -21.69 10.88 -7.78
C SER A 137 -21.56 12.24 -8.45
N GLY A 138 -20.34 12.64 -8.81
CA GLY A 138 -20.09 13.88 -9.56
C GLY A 138 -20.73 13.86 -10.94
N GLU A 139 -20.72 12.72 -11.63
CA GLU A 139 -21.41 12.54 -12.92
C GLU A 139 -22.93 12.63 -12.77
N GLU A 140 -23.51 11.96 -11.78
CA GLU A 140 -24.96 11.94 -11.52
C GLU A 140 -25.49 13.32 -11.09
N THR A 141 -24.68 14.10 -10.38
CA THR A 141 -25.04 15.45 -9.88
C THR A 141 -24.59 16.59 -10.78
N GLY A 142 -23.81 16.30 -11.83
CA GLY A 142 -23.21 17.32 -12.71
C GLY A 142 -22.09 18.14 -12.06
N LYS A 143 -21.58 17.73 -10.90
CA LYS A 143 -20.58 18.44 -10.08
C LYS A 143 -19.18 17.82 -10.20
N LEU A 144 -18.74 17.56 -11.43
CA LEU A 144 -17.43 16.95 -11.69
C LEU A 144 -16.27 17.85 -11.28
N ASN A 145 -16.41 19.17 -11.43
CA ASN A 145 -15.40 20.13 -11.01
C ASN A 145 -15.11 20.01 -9.50
N GLU A 146 -16.15 20.12 -8.68
CA GLU A 146 -16.06 20.00 -7.23
C GLU A 146 -15.54 18.63 -6.81
N THR A 147 -15.99 17.57 -7.50
CA THR A 147 -15.58 16.19 -7.23
C THR A 147 -14.09 15.98 -7.47
N PHE A 148 -13.54 16.41 -8.61
CA PHE A 148 -12.13 16.24 -8.91
C PHE A 148 -11.24 17.14 -8.07
N ASN A 149 -11.67 18.38 -7.76
CA ASN A 149 -10.97 19.25 -6.81
C ASN A 149 -10.86 18.59 -5.44
N TYR A 150 -11.97 18.03 -4.95
CA TYR A 150 -11.95 17.29 -3.69
C TYR A 150 -11.04 16.06 -3.74
N LEU A 151 -11.13 15.24 -4.80
CA LEU A 151 -10.29 14.05 -4.94
C LEU A 151 -8.81 14.40 -4.98
N ALA A 152 -8.44 15.48 -5.67
CA ALA A 152 -7.07 15.97 -5.71
C ALA A 152 -6.59 16.39 -4.31
N ASP A 153 -7.39 17.19 -3.59
CA ASP A 153 -7.09 17.62 -2.23
C ASP A 153 -6.97 16.44 -1.25
N TYR A 154 -7.87 15.47 -1.34
CA TYR A 154 -7.85 14.25 -0.53
C TYR A 154 -6.57 13.44 -0.78
N LEU A 155 -6.25 13.19 -2.05
CA LEU A 155 -5.07 12.42 -2.43
C LEU A 155 -3.76 13.14 -2.07
N ASP A 156 -3.70 14.47 -2.22
CA ASP A 156 -2.55 15.27 -1.79
C ASP A 156 -2.33 15.16 -0.28
N ARG A 157 -3.39 15.34 0.52
CA ARG A 157 -3.30 15.18 1.99
C ARG A 157 -2.85 13.77 2.38
N GLN A 158 -3.42 12.75 1.74
CA GLN A 158 -3.06 11.36 2.00
C GLN A 158 -1.60 11.09 1.66
N TYR A 159 -1.14 11.56 0.50
CA TYR A 159 0.25 11.45 0.07
C TYR A 159 1.20 12.20 1.00
N GLU A 160 0.83 13.39 1.48
CA GLU A 160 1.63 14.15 2.43
C GLU A 160 1.83 13.38 3.74
N VAL A 161 0.77 12.83 4.33
CA VAL A 161 0.86 12.02 5.56
C VAL A 161 1.76 10.81 5.36
N VAL A 162 1.54 10.05 4.28
CA VAL A 162 2.32 8.83 3.99
C VAL A 162 3.78 9.16 3.68
N SER A 163 4.03 10.21 2.90
CA SER A 163 5.39 10.62 2.53
C SER A 163 6.16 11.17 3.72
N ARG A 164 5.54 11.98 4.59
CA ARG A 164 6.15 12.42 5.85
C ARG A 164 6.54 11.24 6.73
N ALA A 165 5.61 10.30 6.95
CA ALA A 165 5.89 9.09 7.73
C ALA A 165 7.03 8.26 7.11
N ARG A 166 7.01 8.06 5.78
CA ARG A 166 8.07 7.33 5.07
C ARG A 166 9.42 8.03 5.17
N ASN A 167 9.44 9.35 4.99
CA ASN A 167 10.67 10.15 5.02
C ASN A 167 11.31 10.14 6.41
N ALA A 168 10.48 10.22 7.46
CA ALA A 168 10.97 10.17 8.82
C ALA A 168 11.56 8.80 9.21
N LEU A 169 11.14 7.72 8.54
CA LEU A 169 11.68 6.37 8.73
C LEU A 169 12.99 6.10 7.97
N ILE A 170 13.41 6.98 7.04
CA ILE A 170 14.64 6.79 6.25
C ILE A 170 15.86 6.72 7.16
N TYR A 171 16.02 7.71 8.06
CA TYR A 171 17.18 7.78 8.94
C TYR A 171 17.26 6.59 9.91
N PRO A 172 16.18 6.22 10.65
CA PRO A 172 16.19 5.02 11.48
C PRO A 172 16.51 3.74 10.71
N SER A 173 15.94 3.58 9.51
CA SER A 173 16.19 2.40 8.69
C SER A 173 17.66 2.30 8.29
N PHE A 174 18.30 3.42 7.92
CA PHE A 174 19.72 3.46 7.59
C PHE A 174 20.58 3.05 8.79
N VAL A 175 20.38 3.67 9.95
CA VAL A 175 21.15 3.38 11.18
C VAL A 175 21.01 1.92 11.61
N ILE A 176 19.77 1.42 11.64
CA ILE A 176 19.50 0.01 11.98
C ILE A 176 20.16 -0.93 10.97
N THR A 177 20.11 -0.61 9.66
CA THR A 177 20.73 -1.45 8.63
C THR A 177 22.25 -1.52 8.82
N VAL A 178 22.91 -0.38 9.05
CA VAL A 178 24.35 -0.32 9.32
C VAL A 178 24.68 -1.10 10.60
N PHE A 179 23.92 -0.90 11.67
CA PHE A 179 24.11 -1.62 12.92
C PHE A 179 23.97 -3.13 12.75
N VAL A 180 22.91 -3.60 12.09
CA VAL A 180 22.71 -5.03 11.81
C VAL A 180 23.82 -5.58 10.94
N ALA A 181 24.28 -4.84 9.92
CA ALA A 181 25.41 -5.27 9.08
C ALA A 181 26.71 -5.43 9.89
N VAL A 182 27.00 -4.47 10.78
CA VAL A 182 28.15 -4.55 11.70
C VAL A 182 28.00 -5.74 12.65
N MET A 183 26.82 -5.94 13.23
CA MET A 183 26.55 -7.07 14.12
C MET A 183 26.75 -8.40 13.39
N VAL A 184 26.17 -8.59 12.19
CA VAL A 184 26.33 -9.81 11.40
C VAL A 184 27.80 -10.08 11.10
N LEU A 185 28.58 -9.08 10.69
CA LEU A 185 30.02 -9.22 10.46
C LEU A 185 30.76 -9.63 11.74
N MET A 186 30.45 -8.98 12.86
CA MET A 186 31.04 -9.30 14.16
C MET A 186 30.77 -10.75 14.56
N PHE A 187 29.51 -11.19 14.50
CA PHE A 187 29.10 -12.54 14.90
C PHE A 187 29.57 -13.63 13.95
N THR A 188 29.69 -13.38 12.65
CA THR A 188 30.06 -14.41 11.67
C THR A 188 31.55 -14.51 11.42
N VAL A 189 32.31 -13.43 11.59
CA VAL A 189 33.74 -13.39 11.24
C VAL A 189 34.63 -13.15 12.45
N ILE A 190 34.33 -12.15 13.27
CA ILE A 190 35.26 -11.68 14.32
C ILE A 190 35.16 -12.55 15.57
N ILE A 191 33.95 -12.75 16.07
CA ILE A 191 33.66 -13.54 17.28
C ILE A 191 34.21 -14.98 17.16
N PRO A 192 34.01 -15.73 16.05
CA PRO A 192 34.58 -17.07 15.91
C PRO A 192 36.11 -17.09 15.94
N LYS A 193 36.77 -16.10 15.32
CA LYS A 193 38.24 -16.01 15.34
C LYS A 193 38.78 -15.78 16.74
N ILE A 194 38.14 -14.92 17.53
CA ILE A 194 38.50 -14.69 18.93
C ILE A 194 38.25 -15.94 19.77
N SER A 195 37.15 -16.66 19.52
CA SER A 195 36.88 -17.95 20.18
C SER A 195 38.00 -18.95 20.00
N LEU A 196 38.53 -19.09 18.78
CA LEU A 196 39.64 -20.01 18.49
C LEU A 196 40.89 -19.65 19.30
N ILE A 197 41.24 -18.35 19.36
CA ILE A 197 42.41 -17.89 20.12
C ILE A 197 42.27 -18.18 21.62
N ILE A 198 41.08 -18.00 22.20
CA ILE A 198 40.83 -18.28 23.63
C ILE A 198 40.85 -19.79 23.91
N GLN A 199 40.33 -20.61 23.00
CA GLN A 199 40.39 -22.07 23.15
C GLN A 199 41.83 -22.58 23.08
N GLU A 200 42.64 -22.01 22.19
CA GLU A 200 44.06 -22.35 22.06
C GLU A 200 44.90 -21.86 23.26
N SER A 201 44.49 -20.81 23.97
CA SER A 201 45.18 -20.33 25.18
C SER A 201 44.92 -21.19 26.42
N GLY A 202 44.00 -22.15 26.37
CA GLY A 202 43.69 -23.06 27.46
C GLY A 202 42.94 -22.42 28.64
N GLN A 203 42.44 -21.19 28.48
CA GLN A 203 41.67 -20.49 29.51
C GLN A 203 40.18 -20.87 29.49
N ALA A 204 39.53 -20.76 30.65
CA ALA A 204 38.09 -20.92 30.77
C ALA A 204 37.37 -19.72 30.11
N ILE A 205 36.52 -20.00 29.13
CA ILE A 205 35.73 -18.97 28.44
C ILE A 205 34.68 -18.40 29.42
N PRO A 206 34.64 -17.08 29.65
CA PRO A 206 33.62 -16.47 30.50
C PRO A 206 32.19 -16.70 30.00
N LEU A 207 31.22 -16.76 30.92
CA LEU A 207 29.82 -17.12 30.62
C LEU A 207 29.15 -16.20 29.59
N TYR A 208 29.40 -14.89 29.64
CA TYR A 208 28.88 -13.93 28.66
C TYR A 208 29.43 -14.17 27.25
N THR A 209 30.72 -14.54 27.14
CA THR A 209 31.36 -14.90 25.87
C THR A 209 30.83 -16.24 25.34
N GLN A 210 30.53 -17.21 26.20
CA GLN A 210 29.89 -18.48 25.80
C GLN A 210 28.48 -18.27 25.21
N ILE A 211 27.68 -17.37 25.77
CA ILE A 211 26.35 -17.04 25.23
C ILE A 211 26.50 -16.47 23.81
N VAL A 212 27.42 -15.52 23.64
CA VAL A 212 27.69 -14.88 22.35
C VAL A 212 28.21 -15.87 21.30
N PHE A 213 29.07 -16.82 21.70
CA PHE A 213 29.53 -17.91 20.85
C PHE A 213 28.42 -18.87 20.46
N SER A 214 27.57 -19.26 21.41
CA SER A 214 26.43 -20.15 21.14
C SER A 214 25.44 -19.51 20.15
N VAL A 215 25.19 -18.21 20.28
CA VAL A 215 24.36 -17.45 19.33
C VAL A 215 25.04 -17.36 17.97
N SER A 216 26.34 -17.06 17.90
CA SER A 216 27.13 -17.05 16.66
C SER A 216 27.07 -18.40 15.94
N GLU A 217 27.32 -19.49 16.65
CA GLU A 217 27.32 -20.84 16.11
C GLU A 217 25.94 -21.24 15.57
N PHE A 218 24.87 -20.82 16.24
CA PHE A 218 23.50 -20.99 15.74
C PHE A 218 23.29 -20.26 14.40
N PHE A 219 23.69 -19.00 14.29
CA PHE A 219 23.55 -18.23 13.05
C PHE A 219 24.38 -18.80 11.90
N VAL A 220 25.60 -19.27 12.16
CA VAL A 220 26.49 -19.84 11.14
C VAL A 220 25.97 -21.23 10.71
N SER A 221 25.75 -22.12 11.66
CA SER A 221 25.42 -23.53 11.41
C SER A 221 24.02 -23.73 10.82
N TYR A 222 23.05 -22.91 11.25
CA TYR A 222 21.66 -23.00 10.78
C TYR A 222 21.29 -21.91 9.77
N SER A 223 22.26 -21.17 9.20
CA SER A 223 22.01 -20.10 8.22
C SER A 223 21.07 -20.52 7.08
N VAL A 224 21.30 -21.68 6.47
CA VAL A 224 20.45 -22.21 5.39
C VAL A 224 19.05 -22.57 5.90
N ALA A 225 18.96 -23.23 7.06
CA ALA A 225 17.68 -23.61 7.66
C ALA A 225 16.85 -22.37 8.08
N LEU A 226 17.50 -21.33 8.60
CA LEU A 226 16.90 -20.04 8.93
C LEU A 226 16.32 -19.36 7.69
N VAL A 227 17.07 -19.28 6.59
CA VAL A 227 16.58 -18.69 5.35
C VAL A 227 15.37 -19.46 4.82
N VAL A 228 15.42 -20.79 4.81
CA VAL A 228 14.30 -21.64 4.39
C VAL A 228 13.08 -21.44 5.29
N ALA A 229 13.27 -21.40 6.62
CA ALA A 229 12.20 -21.15 7.57
C ALA A 229 11.57 -19.76 7.36
N LEU A 230 12.37 -18.74 7.08
CA LEU A 230 11.91 -17.36 6.84
C LEU A 230 11.10 -17.26 5.54
N VAL A 231 11.52 -17.96 4.49
CA VAL A 231 10.76 -18.04 3.22
C VAL A 231 9.43 -18.78 3.42
N ILE A 232 9.43 -19.93 4.11
CA ILE A 232 8.21 -20.69 4.40
C ILE A 232 7.27 -19.86 5.27
N PHE A 233 7.77 -19.27 6.35
CA PHE A 233 7.02 -18.39 7.22
C PHE A 233 6.43 -17.22 6.44
N GLY A 234 7.24 -16.55 5.60
CA GLY A 234 6.78 -15.45 4.75
C GLY A 234 5.67 -15.88 3.79
N PHE A 235 5.78 -17.04 3.16
CA PHE A 235 4.75 -17.58 2.27
C PHE A 235 3.45 -17.91 3.02
N VAL A 236 3.54 -18.60 4.16
CA VAL A 236 2.38 -18.97 5.00
C VAL A 236 1.70 -17.71 5.55
N PHE A 237 2.48 -16.78 6.08
CA PHE A 237 2.00 -15.51 6.61
C PHE A 237 1.31 -14.67 5.54
N PHE A 238 1.90 -14.58 4.35
CA PHE A 238 1.31 -13.88 3.22
C PHE A 238 -0.01 -14.51 2.76
N LYS A 239 -0.08 -15.84 2.73
CA LYS A 239 -1.32 -16.57 2.42
C LYS A 239 -2.37 -16.34 3.52
N TYR A 240 -1.97 -16.36 4.78
CA TYR A 240 -2.86 -16.12 5.92
C TYR A 240 -3.47 -14.71 5.90
N ILE A 241 -2.67 -13.66 5.68
CA ILE A 241 -3.17 -12.27 5.63
C ILE A 241 -4.17 -12.04 4.48
N ARG A 242 -4.16 -12.87 3.44
CA ARG A 242 -5.15 -12.77 2.36
C ARG A 242 -6.52 -13.36 2.74
N THR A 243 -6.59 -14.20 3.76
CA THR A 243 -7.86 -14.75 4.26
C THR A 243 -8.66 -13.71 5.04
N ARG A 244 -9.98 -13.89 5.15
CA ARG A 244 -10.86 -12.96 5.90
C ARG A 244 -10.45 -12.87 7.38
N GLU A 245 -10.15 -14.02 7.99
CA GLU A 245 -9.69 -14.11 9.38
C GLU A 245 -8.33 -13.43 9.56
N GLY A 246 -7.37 -13.69 8.66
CA GLY A 246 -6.06 -13.06 8.71
C GLY A 246 -6.10 -11.54 8.51
N LYS A 247 -6.97 -11.03 7.64
CA LYS A 247 -7.19 -9.58 7.50
C LYS A 247 -7.72 -8.97 8.80
N ARG A 248 -8.69 -9.62 9.45
CA ARG A 248 -9.27 -9.16 10.71
C ARG A 248 -8.27 -9.22 11.86
N ALA A 249 -7.52 -10.32 11.96
CA ALA A 249 -6.47 -10.50 12.96
C ALA A 249 -5.37 -9.43 12.80
N LEU A 250 -4.92 -9.19 11.56
CA LEU A 250 -3.94 -8.14 11.27
C LEU A 250 -4.50 -6.75 11.56
N ALA A 251 -5.77 -6.50 11.22
CA ALA A 251 -6.43 -5.23 11.50
C ALA A 251 -6.47 -4.93 13.01
N ARG A 252 -6.80 -5.92 13.84
CA ARG A 252 -6.80 -5.79 15.31
C ARG A 252 -5.39 -5.65 15.86
N PHE A 253 -4.46 -6.49 15.42
CA PHE A 253 -3.06 -6.41 15.84
C PHE A 253 -2.44 -5.02 15.61
N LYS A 254 -2.74 -4.38 14.47
CA LYS A 254 -2.30 -3.00 14.19
C LYS A 254 -2.81 -1.98 15.20
N LEU A 255 -4.02 -2.18 15.75
CA LEU A 255 -4.66 -1.29 16.71
C LEU A 255 -4.18 -1.53 18.15
N ASP A 256 -3.69 -2.74 18.45
CA ASP A 256 -3.25 -3.13 19.80
C ASP A 256 -1.79 -2.72 20.10
N ILE A 257 -0.97 -2.48 19.08
CA ILE A 257 0.43 -2.09 19.31
C ILE A 257 0.49 -0.70 19.97
N PRO A 258 1.19 -0.54 21.11
CA PRO A 258 1.35 0.77 21.74
C PRO A 258 1.96 1.80 20.79
N TYR A 259 1.50 3.06 20.90
CA TYR A 259 1.85 4.21 20.03
C TYR A 259 1.41 4.07 18.57
N ILE A 260 1.72 2.95 17.90
CA ILE A 260 1.34 2.66 16.50
C ILE A 260 -0.17 2.50 16.35
N GLY A 261 -0.81 1.80 17.29
CA GLY A 261 -2.26 1.61 17.30
C GLY A 261 -3.03 2.91 17.47
N ASN A 262 -2.49 3.85 18.26
CA ASN A 262 -3.05 5.19 18.39
C ASN A 262 -2.96 5.97 17.06
N LEU A 263 -1.81 5.89 16.36
CA LEU A 263 -1.67 6.47 15.01
C LEU A 263 -2.73 5.89 14.06
N TYR A 264 -2.87 4.57 13.99
CA TYR A 264 -3.84 3.92 13.11
C TYR A 264 -5.28 4.30 13.47
N ARG A 265 -5.63 4.33 14.77
CA ARG A 265 -6.94 4.78 15.26
C ARG A 265 -7.27 6.18 14.75
N LYS A 266 -6.36 7.14 14.94
CA LYS A 266 -6.50 8.53 14.46
C LYS A 266 -6.59 8.60 12.93
N LEU A 267 -5.80 7.78 12.22
CA LEU A 267 -5.81 7.71 10.77
C LEU A 267 -7.16 7.23 10.24
N TYR A 268 -7.71 6.15 10.79
CA TYR A 268 -9.00 5.62 10.36
C TYR A 268 -10.14 6.58 10.69
N LEU A 269 -10.11 7.21 11.87
CA LEU A 269 -11.11 8.22 12.23
C LEU A 269 -11.05 9.44 11.29
N SER A 270 -9.85 9.90 10.91
CA SER A 270 -9.65 10.96 9.92
C SER A 270 -10.25 10.58 8.55
N ILE A 271 -10.00 9.36 8.08
CA ILE A 271 -10.57 8.87 6.81
C ILE A 271 -12.10 8.80 6.90
N ILE A 272 -12.65 8.29 8.00
CA ILE A 272 -14.10 8.18 8.20
C ILE A 272 -14.74 9.57 8.17
N THR A 273 -14.25 10.51 8.97
CA THR A 273 -14.88 11.84 9.08
C THR A 273 -14.70 12.66 7.81
N ASP A 274 -13.54 12.60 7.14
CA ASP A 274 -13.31 13.32 5.88
C ASP A 274 -14.19 12.79 4.75
N ASN A 275 -14.29 11.47 4.60
CA ASN A 275 -15.15 10.86 3.58
C ASN A 275 -16.62 11.18 3.84
N MET A 276 -17.07 11.03 5.09
CA MET A 276 -18.46 11.31 5.45
C MET A 276 -18.81 12.78 5.22
N ASN A 277 -17.97 13.71 5.68
CA ASN A 277 -18.14 15.14 5.47
C ASN A 277 -18.38 15.46 3.99
N THR A 278 -17.47 15.01 3.13
CA THR A 278 -17.49 15.30 1.70
C THR A 278 -18.73 14.78 1.02
N MET A 279 -19.05 13.52 1.27
CA MET A 279 -20.18 12.89 0.61
C MET A 279 -21.49 13.55 1.06
N ILE A 280 -21.60 13.93 2.33
CA ILE A 280 -22.75 14.66 2.86
C ILE A 280 -22.87 16.06 2.24
N LEU A 281 -21.77 16.82 2.17
CA LEU A 281 -21.75 18.14 1.52
C LEU A 281 -22.05 18.06 0.01
N SER A 282 -21.73 16.92 -0.61
CA SER A 282 -22.06 16.62 -2.01
C SER A 282 -23.52 16.19 -2.22
N GLY A 283 -24.32 16.12 -1.14
CA GLY A 283 -25.74 15.75 -1.18
C GLY A 283 -26.00 14.25 -1.27
N ILE A 284 -25.00 13.41 -0.99
CA ILE A 284 -25.16 11.95 -0.99
C ILE A 284 -25.92 11.52 0.27
N SER A 285 -26.89 10.62 0.11
CA SER A 285 -27.68 10.10 1.23
C SER A 285 -26.81 9.42 2.30
N MET A 286 -27.14 9.61 3.57
CA MET A 286 -26.38 9.07 4.72
C MET A 286 -26.10 7.56 4.60
N MET A 287 -27.10 6.77 4.22
CA MET A 287 -26.91 5.31 4.03
C MET A 287 -25.82 5.00 3.00
N LYS A 288 -25.79 5.74 1.88
CA LYS A 288 -24.78 5.54 0.84
C LYS A 288 -23.41 6.04 1.30
N VAL A 289 -23.37 7.11 2.08
CA VAL A 289 -22.14 7.63 2.69
C VAL A 289 -21.50 6.58 3.60
N ILE A 290 -22.28 5.94 4.48
CA ILE A 290 -21.76 4.90 5.39
C ILE A 290 -21.25 3.70 4.58
N GLU A 291 -22.04 3.24 3.59
CA GLU A 291 -21.68 2.11 2.71
C GLU A 291 -20.35 2.34 1.99
N VAL A 292 -20.17 3.53 1.39
CA VAL A 292 -18.95 3.86 0.65
C VAL A 292 -17.78 4.06 1.62
N THR A 293 -18.02 4.71 2.77
CA THR A 293 -16.99 4.89 3.81
C THR A 293 -16.48 3.54 4.33
N ALA A 294 -17.37 2.55 4.52
CA ALA A 294 -17.02 1.19 4.93
C ALA A 294 -16.15 0.47 3.89
N ALA A 295 -16.37 0.71 2.60
CA ALA A 295 -15.58 0.12 1.53
C ALA A 295 -14.13 0.66 1.49
N VAL A 296 -13.89 1.86 1.99
CA VAL A 296 -12.65 2.62 1.72
C VAL A 296 -11.80 2.86 2.96
N VAL A 297 -12.33 2.66 4.18
CA VAL A 297 -11.61 2.88 5.45
C VAL A 297 -10.32 2.06 5.59
N GLY A 298 -10.18 0.97 4.84
CA GLY A 298 -8.92 0.22 4.73
C GLY A 298 -8.55 -0.62 5.97
N ASN A 299 -9.48 -0.79 6.90
CA ASN A 299 -9.34 -1.63 8.08
C ASN A 299 -10.62 -2.46 8.31
N GLU A 300 -10.48 -3.77 8.48
CA GLU A 300 -11.65 -4.66 8.62
C GLU A 300 -12.43 -4.40 9.93
N VAL A 301 -11.78 -3.96 11.02
CA VAL A 301 -12.49 -3.63 12.28
C VAL A 301 -13.42 -2.44 12.07
N TYR A 302 -12.89 -1.33 11.53
CA TYR A 302 -13.71 -0.15 11.23
C TYR A 302 -14.75 -0.39 10.15
N LYS A 303 -14.45 -1.25 9.17
CA LYS A 303 -15.40 -1.67 8.15
C LYS A 303 -16.56 -2.47 8.74
N ASP A 304 -16.29 -3.41 9.64
CA ASP A 304 -17.33 -4.17 10.36
C ASP A 304 -18.22 -3.19 11.16
N ILE A 305 -17.61 -2.27 11.93
CA ILE A 305 -18.31 -1.21 12.67
C ILE A 305 -19.25 -0.41 11.75
N LEU A 306 -18.75 0.08 10.62
CA LEU A 306 -19.55 0.89 9.70
C LEU A 306 -20.67 0.08 9.03
N ASN A 307 -20.44 -1.19 8.69
CA ASN A 307 -21.46 -2.06 8.13
C ASN A 307 -22.56 -2.39 9.14
N GLU A 308 -22.21 -2.64 10.40
CA GLU A 308 -23.17 -2.87 11.48
C GLU A 308 -23.96 -1.58 11.77
N SER A 309 -23.30 -0.42 11.78
CA SER A 309 -23.97 0.88 11.88
C SER A 309 -24.90 1.15 10.71
N LEU A 310 -24.53 0.77 9.48
CA LEU A 310 -25.41 0.88 8.31
C LEU A 310 -26.71 0.08 8.48
N VAL A 311 -26.63 -1.12 9.05
CA VAL A 311 -27.81 -1.96 9.35
C VAL A 311 -28.67 -1.30 10.43
N ALA A 312 -28.08 -0.77 11.49
CA ALA A 312 -28.80 -0.08 12.56
C ALA A 312 -29.49 1.21 12.06
N VAL A 313 -28.81 2.02 11.24
CA VAL A 313 -29.36 3.24 10.66
C VAL A 313 -30.49 2.93 9.68
N ARG A 314 -30.39 1.86 8.88
CA ARG A 314 -31.51 1.36 8.07
C ARG A 314 -32.73 0.95 8.91
N GLY A 315 -32.49 0.46 10.13
CA GLY A 315 -33.51 0.14 11.12
C GLY A 315 -34.09 1.34 11.88
N GLY A 316 -33.60 2.56 11.62
CA GLY A 316 -34.10 3.80 12.22
C GLY A 316 -33.30 4.33 13.41
N SER A 317 -32.19 3.70 13.80
CA SER A 317 -31.28 4.26 14.81
C SER A 317 -30.51 5.47 14.26
N SER A 318 -30.14 6.42 15.12
CA SER A 318 -29.24 7.50 14.71
C SER A 318 -27.82 6.98 14.48
N LEU A 319 -27.04 7.67 13.63
CA LEU A 319 -25.64 7.32 13.39
C LEU A 319 -24.84 7.45 14.69
N SER A 320 -25.06 8.51 15.47
CA SER A 320 -24.38 8.71 16.76
C SER A 320 -24.60 7.56 17.73
N GLN A 321 -25.85 7.07 17.86
CA GLN A 321 -26.19 5.93 18.71
C GLN A 321 -25.54 4.65 18.20
N SER A 322 -25.59 4.41 16.90
CA SER A 322 -25.02 3.21 16.28
C SER A 322 -23.49 3.13 16.45
N LEU A 323 -22.79 4.27 16.48
CA LEU A 323 -21.34 4.32 16.65
C LEU A 323 -20.90 4.32 18.13
N ALA A 324 -21.74 4.80 19.04
CA ALA A 324 -21.43 4.91 20.47
C ALA A 324 -21.24 3.57 21.19
N GLN A 325 -21.65 2.45 20.58
CA GLN A 325 -21.48 1.11 21.14
C GLN A 325 -20.07 0.53 20.96
N TYR A 326 -19.18 1.17 20.19
CA TYR A 326 -17.86 0.64 19.86
C TYR A 326 -16.74 1.43 20.55
N GLU A 327 -15.84 0.73 21.23
CA GLU A 327 -14.70 1.33 21.95
C GLU A 327 -13.67 1.97 21.01
N GLU A 328 -13.64 1.56 19.73
CA GLU A 328 -12.78 2.13 18.70
C GLU A 328 -13.21 3.53 18.26
N ILE A 329 -14.46 3.92 18.56
CA ILE A 329 -15.01 5.24 18.25
C ILE A 329 -15.00 6.10 19.52
N PRO A 330 -14.20 7.19 19.56
CA PRO A 330 -14.13 8.04 20.74
C PRO A 330 -15.46 8.75 21.04
N ASN A 331 -15.79 8.89 22.33
CA ASN A 331 -16.99 9.59 22.79
C ASN A 331 -17.13 11.01 22.24
N ILE A 332 -16.03 11.73 22.07
CA ILE A 332 -16.07 13.09 21.50
C ILE A 332 -16.62 13.08 20.07
N LEU A 333 -16.28 12.06 19.25
CA LEU A 333 -16.77 11.96 17.88
C LEU A 333 -18.27 11.64 17.87
N THR A 334 -18.72 10.71 18.70
CA THR A 334 -20.15 10.33 18.75
C THR A 334 -21.01 11.47 19.27
N GLN A 335 -20.51 12.24 20.25
CA GLN A 335 -21.17 13.46 20.74
C GLN A 335 -21.25 14.55 19.66
N MET A 336 -20.18 14.78 18.91
CA MET A 336 -20.19 15.77 17.83
C MET A 336 -21.16 15.34 16.71
N ILE A 337 -21.14 14.07 16.30
CA ILE A 337 -22.12 13.54 15.34
C ILE A 337 -23.54 13.75 15.86
N LYS A 338 -23.82 13.47 17.13
CA LYS A 338 -25.13 13.69 17.74
C LYS A 338 -25.57 15.15 17.63
N VAL A 339 -24.68 16.10 17.96
CA VAL A 339 -24.95 17.54 17.82
C VAL A 339 -25.24 17.91 16.37
N GLY A 340 -24.48 17.36 15.41
CA GLY A 340 -24.71 17.53 13.98
C GLY A 340 -26.05 16.95 13.50
N GLU A 341 -26.46 15.80 14.04
CA GLU A 341 -27.77 15.19 13.73
C GLU A 341 -28.93 16.02 14.30
N GLU A 342 -28.83 16.48 15.54
CA GLU A 342 -29.88 17.26 16.22
C GLU A 342 -30.03 18.67 15.64
N SER A 343 -28.93 19.27 15.16
CA SER A 343 -28.93 20.61 14.54
C SER A 343 -29.17 20.59 13.03
N GLY A 344 -29.08 19.42 12.38
CA GLY A 344 -29.10 19.31 10.92
C GLY A 344 -27.80 19.70 10.22
N GLU A 345 -26.75 20.08 10.98
CA GLU A 345 -25.46 20.59 10.47
C GLU A 345 -24.36 19.52 10.51
N LEU A 346 -24.68 18.29 10.11
CA LEU A 346 -23.75 17.16 10.23
C LEU A 346 -22.50 17.29 9.34
N GLY A 347 -22.63 17.89 8.16
CA GLY A 347 -21.50 18.15 7.26
C GLY A 347 -20.41 19.02 7.91
N PRO A 348 -20.71 20.29 8.28
CA PRO A 348 -19.73 21.16 8.93
C PRO A 348 -19.10 20.58 10.20
N ILE A 349 -19.88 19.84 11.00
CA ILE A 349 -19.38 19.17 12.21
C ILE A 349 -18.38 18.05 11.85
N LEU A 350 -18.69 17.20 10.88
CA LEU A 350 -17.76 16.19 10.39
C LEU A 350 -16.51 16.81 9.76
N GLY A 351 -16.63 17.93 9.06
CA GLY A 351 -15.49 18.69 8.55
C GLY A 351 -14.56 19.18 9.67
N THR A 352 -15.13 19.66 10.77
CA THR A 352 -14.34 20.04 11.97
C THR A 352 -13.63 18.82 12.58
N MET A 353 -14.32 17.68 12.66
CA MET A 353 -13.72 16.44 13.17
C MET A 353 -12.66 15.87 12.23
N ALA A 354 -12.84 15.99 10.91
CA ALA A 354 -11.84 15.63 9.92
C ALA A 354 -10.55 16.43 10.13
N HIS A 355 -10.65 17.76 10.23
CA HIS A 355 -9.48 18.60 10.48
C HIS A 355 -8.80 18.29 11.83
N PHE A 356 -9.58 18.05 12.88
CA PHE A 356 -9.07 17.64 14.18
C PHE A 356 -8.27 16.34 14.09
N TYR A 357 -8.84 15.28 13.52
CA TYR A 357 -8.16 13.99 13.41
C TYR A 357 -6.96 14.02 12.44
N GLN A 358 -7.01 14.82 11.37
CA GLN A 358 -5.85 15.05 10.50
C GLN A 358 -4.67 15.64 11.29
N LYS A 359 -4.92 16.66 12.12
CA LYS A 359 -3.88 17.23 13.00
C LYS A 359 -3.36 16.20 14.01
N GLU A 360 -4.26 15.41 14.60
CA GLU A 360 -3.88 14.35 15.53
C GLU A 360 -3.03 13.25 14.88
N VAL A 361 -3.27 12.93 13.61
CA VAL A 361 -2.44 12.00 12.83
C VAL A 361 -1.02 12.55 12.67
N ILE A 362 -0.87 13.82 12.29
CA ILE A 362 0.45 14.46 12.13
C ILE A 362 1.21 14.42 13.46
N THR A 363 0.56 14.86 14.55
CA THR A 363 1.16 14.82 15.90
C THR A 363 1.57 13.41 16.31
N ALA A 364 0.76 12.40 15.98
CA ALA A 364 1.08 11.00 16.28
C ALA A 364 2.29 10.50 15.47
N VAL A 365 2.42 10.90 14.20
CA VAL A 365 3.61 10.61 13.39
C VAL A 365 4.84 11.25 14.02
N ASP A 366 4.80 12.54 14.36
CA ASP A 366 5.93 13.25 14.96
C ASP A 366 6.36 12.63 16.31
N THR A 367 5.39 12.19 17.10
CA THR A 367 5.64 11.47 18.37
C THR A 367 6.32 10.13 18.14
N LEU A 368 5.89 9.36 17.13
CA LEU A 368 6.55 8.10 16.81
C LEU A 368 8.00 8.32 16.37
N VAL A 369 8.23 9.35 15.57
CA VAL A 369 9.57 9.70 15.07
C VAL A 369 10.49 10.09 16.22
N SER A 370 10.02 10.91 17.16
CA SER A 370 10.82 11.33 18.32
C SER A 370 11.11 10.20 19.30
N LEU A 371 10.26 9.17 19.38
CA LEU A 371 10.50 7.99 20.21
C LEU A 371 11.51 7.01 19.60
N ILE A 372 11.65 6.98 18.26
CA ILE A 372 12.57 6.06 17.59
C ILE A 372 14.03 6.37 17.95
N GLU A 373 14.41 7.65 18.04
CA GLU A 373 15.80 8.04 18.31
C GLU A 373 16.32 7.56 19.69
N PRO A 374 15.65 7.82 20.82
CA PRO A 374 16.08 7.30 22.12
C PRO A 374 16.15 5.77 22.16
N VAL A 375 15.16 5.09 21.56
CA VAL A 375 15.15 3.62 21.48
C VAL A 375 16.35 3.12 20.69
N MET A 376 16.69 3.75 19.57
CA MET A 376 17.89 3.42 18.80
C MET A 376 19.15 3.61 19.64
N ILE A 377 19.32 4.74 20.32
CA ILE A 377 20.52 5.01 21.14
C ILE A 377 20.70 3.93 22.21
N VAL A 378 19.62 3.54 22.90
CA VAL A 378 19.66 2.48 23.92
C VAL A 378 20.03 1.13 23.31
N ILE A 379 19.39 0.74 22.19
CA ILE A 379 19.68 -0.54 21.52
C ILE A 379 21.12 -0.58 21.01
N LEU A 380 21.59 0.50 20.37
CA LEU A 380 22.95 0.60 19.85
C LEU A 380 23.97 0.57 20.99
N GLY A 381 23.74 1.36 22.04
CA GLY A 381 24.64 1.41 23.21
C GLY A 381 24.73 0.06 23.91
N LEU A 382 23.60 -0.61 24.15
CA LEU A 382 23.58 -1.96 24.72
C LEU A 382 24.24 -2.98 23.80
N GLY A 383 23.92 -2.95 22.50
CA GLY A 383 24.47 -3.90 21.53
C GLY A 383 25.98 -3.76 21.37
N VAL A 384 26.49 -2.54 21.22
CA VAL A 384 27.93 -2.25 21.15
C VAL A 384 28.61 -2.56 22.48
N GLY A 385 27.99 -2.21 23.62
CA GLY A 385 28.54 -2.50 24.94
C GLY A 385 28.70 -4.00 25.19
N VAL A 386 27.68 -4.80 24.88
CA VAL A 386 27.74 -6.27 24.96
C VAL A 386 28.83 -6.81 24.02
N LEU A 387 28.96 -6.27 22.81
CA LEU A 387 30.02 -6.65 21.87
C LEU A 387 31.42 -6.37 22.42
N LEU A 388 31.66 -5.14 22.88
CA LEU A 388 32.96 -4.75 23.43
C LEU A 388 33.32 -5.60 24.64
N ALA A 389 32.38 -5.84 25.55
CA ALA A 389 32.61 -6.71 26.70
C ALA A 389 32.97 -8.14 26.28
N SER A 390 32.28 -8.68 25.27
CA SER A 390 32.50 -10.05 24.80
C SER A 390 33.83 -10.26 24.09
N VAL A 391 34.42 -9.21 23.53
CA VAL A 391 35.72 -9.26 22.81
C VAL A 391 36.87 -8.81 23.70
N LEU A 392 36.76 -7.64 24.35
CA LEU A 392 37.86 -7.05 25.09
C LEU A 392 38.18 -7.79 26.38
N ILE A 393 37.17 -8.23 27.14
CA ILE A 393 37.42 -8.88 28.44
C ILE A 393 38.26 -10.15 28.26
N PRO A 394 37.94 -11.08 27.34
CA PRO A 394 38.80 -12.25 27.12
C PRO A 394 40.21 -11.90 26.66
N ILE A 395 40.38 -10.85 25.85
CA ILE A 395 41.70 -10.39 25.42
C ILE A 395 42.52 -9.92 26.62
N TYR A 396 41.91 -9.16 27.54
CA TYR A 396 42.56 -8.72 28.78
C TYR A 396 42.90 -9.89 29.70
N ASP A 397 42.01 -10.88 29.85
CA ASP A 397 42.25 -12.06 30.68
C ASP A 397 43.40 -12.93 30.14
N VAL A 398 43.49 -13.08 28.81
CA VAL A 398 44.62 -13.76 28.17
C VAL A 398 45.92 -12.96 28.36
N ALA A 399 45.89 -11.64 28.16
CA ALA A 399 47.07 -10.77 28.32
C ALA A 399 47.61 -10.79 29.76
N ASN A 400 46.74 -10.60 30.77
CA ASN A 400 47.12 -10.62 32.19
C ASN A 400 47.70 -11.99 32.61
N SER A 401 47.15 -13.09 32.10
CA SER A 401 47.68 -14.43 32.42
C SER A 401 49.02 -14.74 31.77
N ALA A 402 49.32 -14.10 30.63
CA ALA A 402 50.58 -14.24 29.92
C ALA A 402 51.73 -13.44 30.56
N GLY A 403 51.45 -12.68 31.64
CA GLY A 403 52.46 -11.95 32.40
C GLY A 403 52.96 -10.67 31.72
N LEU A 404 52.13 -10.03 30.89
CA LEU A 404 52.34 -8.69 30.34
C LEU A 404 51.41 -7.67 31.00
#